data_AF-G9EJL1-F1
#
_entry.id   AF-G9EJL1-F1
#
_cell.length_a   1.000
_cell.length_b   1.000
_cell.length_c   1.000
_cell.angle_alpha   90.00
_cell.angle_beta   90.00
_cell.angle_gamma   90.00
#
_symmetry.space_group_name_H-M   'P 1'
#
loop_
_entity.id
_entity.type
_entity.pdbx_description
1 polymer ?
#
loop_
_entity_poly.entity_id
_entity_poly.type
_entity_poly.pdbx_seq_one_letter_code
_entity_poly.pdbx_strand_id
1 'polypeptide(L)'
;MNKLIISGFFCLFSVLAQAEVQLQLDSSQVSLEEPFRLMLTQDNLQTGSGIPDLTPLRKDFFILGTERSVNYAIINGQTQSSSTWTITLKAQKVGTLTIPPIKIGNEQTAPLTISVANTDTDANANDAAVKQPTKQQDIMLTTEVNEKNPYVNQQITYKVTLYNSKQLLDANYQGPKVDNALLVPLGSEKRYQTQKNNVQYLVEEQSYAIFPQKSGPLKITSPVFNALVYNFEPQRVKVEDKTITLNVQPIPKQYADKKWLPAKQVKLTEKYENISQTLSEGSTLVRTVTLEGVGIPAQLLPMLNFAETDAFNVYPEKGQEKNQIIQGELISTTKIKVTYLLNKSGKITIPELRLPWFNTETGKEEIAL
;
A
#
# COMPACT_ATOMS: atom_id res chain seq x y z
N MET A 1 -3.99 22.65 74.46
CA MET A 1 -5.05 22.14 73.56
C MET A 1 -4.46 22.07 72.15
N ASN A 2 -3.63 21.07 71.86
CA ASN A 2 -2.88 20.96 70.60
C ASN A 2 -3.31 19.69 69.88
N LYS A 3 -3.82 19.87 68.65
CA LYS A 3 -4.42 18.86 67.80
C LYS A 3 -3.34 17.99 67.14
N LEU A 4 -3.47 16.66 67.30
CA LEU A 4 -2.95 15.69 66.34
C LEU A 4 -3.66 15.88 65.00
N ILE A 5 -2.92 15.95 63.90
CA ILE A 5 -3.46 15.61 62.58
C ILE A 5 -2.50 14.64 61.90
N ILE A 6 -3.07 13.46 61.64
CA ILE A 6 -2.48 12.24 61.12
C ILE A 6 -2.13 12.42 59.64
N SER A 7 -0.90 12.08 59.27
CA SER A 7 -0.45 12.01 57.87
C SER A 7 -1.10 10.79 57.21
N GLY A 8 -2.06 11.01 56.33
CA GLY A 8 -2.71 9.98 55.53
C GLY A 8 -1.83 9.60 54.34
N PHE A 9 -1.20 8.43 54.41
CA PHE A 9 -0.48 7.79 53.32
C PHE A 9 -1.48 7.32 52.26
N PHE A 10 -1.69 8.12 51.21
CA PHE A 10 -2.55 7.77 50.09
C PHE A 10 -1.79 6.79 49.18
N CYS A 11 -1.95 5.49 49.43
CA CYS A 11 -1.51 4.42 48.54
C CYS A 11 -2.24 4.55 47.20
N LEU A 12 -1.58 5.16 46.22
CA LEU A 12 -1.92 5.01 44.81
C LEU A 12 -1.70 3.53 44.43
N PHE A 13 -2.76 2.73 44.48
CA PHE A 13 -2.82 1.47 43.76
C PHE A 13 -2.75 1.79 42.27
N SER A 14 -1.52 1.78 41.74
CA SER A 14 -1.28 1.73 40.32
C SER A 14 -1.69 0.34 39.87
N VAL A 15 -2.90 0.21 39.31
CA VAL A 15 -3.29 -0.98 38.57
C VAL A 15 -2.36 -1.05 37.37
N LEU A 16 -1.37 -1.94 37.42
CA LEU A 16 -0.65 -2.38 36.24
C LEU A 16 -1.68 -3.07 35.35
N ALA A 17 -2.20 -2.35 34.36
CA ALA A 17 -2.93 -2.95 33.25
C ALA A 17 -1.92 -3.81 32.49
N GLN A 18 -1.88 -5.12 32.77
CA GLN A 18 -1.27 -6.06 31.85
C GLN A 18 -2.12 -6.08 30.59
N ALA A 19 -1.47 -5.93 29.43
CA ALA A 19 -2.14 -6.17 28.16
C ALA A 19 -2.55 -7.65 28.15
N GLU A 20 -3.84 -7.92 28.30
CA GLU A 20 -4.40 -9.26 28.30
C GLU A 20 -4.75 -9.64 26.86
N VAL A 21 -4.30 -10.80 26.39
CA VAL A 21 -4.73 -11.34 25.09
C VAL A 21 -6.21 -11.70 25.20
N GLN A 22 -7.05 -11.01 24.43
CA GLN A 22 -8.49 -11.21 24.46
C GLN A 22 -8.89 -12.38 23.57
N LEU A 23 -9.84 -13.19 24.04
CA LEU A 23 -10.43 -14.31 23.31
C LEU A 23 -11.93 -14.07 23.13
N GLN A 24 -12.42 -14.10 21.90
CA GLN A 24 -13.83 -13.89 21.58
C GLN A 24 -14.34 -14.95 20.60
N LEU A 25 -15.56 -15.44 20.83
CA LEU A 25 -16.30 -16.27 19.87
C LEU A 25 -17.30 -15.42 19.11
N ASP A 26 -17.48 -15.72 17.82
CA ASP A 26 -18.57 -15.13 17.04
C ASP A 26 -19.94 -15.72 17.39
N SER A 27 -19.99 -16.96 17.88
CA SER A 27 -21.18 -17.59 18.48
C SER A 27 -20.81 -18.51 19.65
N SER A 28 -21.65 -18.53 20.70
CA SER A 28 -21.52 -19.44 21.85
C SER A 28 -22.22 -20.80 21.65
N GLN A 29 -22.98 -20.96 20.55
CA GLN A 29 -23.67 -22.19 20.16
C GLN A 29 -23.54 -22.44 18.65
N VAL A 30 -23.19 -23.67 18.26
CA VAL A 30 -22.92 -24.05 16.85
C VAL A 30 -23.41 -25.47 16.56
N SER A 31 -23.69 -25.78 15.30
CA SER A 31 -23.97 -27.16 14.88
C SER A 31 -22.69 -27.97 14.64
N LEU A 32 -22.74 -29.30 14.72
CA LEU A 32 -21.56 -30.18 14.54
C LEU A 32 -20.81 -29.96 13.21
N GLU A 33 -21.55 -29.70 12.12
CA GLU A 33 -20.99 -29.47 10.79
C GLU A 33 -20.80 -27.98 10.44
N GLU A 34 -21.12 -27.07 11.37
CA GLU A 34 -21.06 -25.63 11.15
C GLU A 34 -19.70 -25.06 11.58
N PRO A 35 -18.98 -24.35 10.70
CA PRO A 35 -17.75 -23.66 11.07
C PRO A 35 -18.06 -22.41 11.89
N PHE A 36 -17.23 -22.11 12.88
CA PHE A 36 -17.34 -20.91 13.73
C PHE A 36 -15.99 -20.24 13.93
N ARG A 37 -15.98 -18.97 14.36
CA ARG A 37 -14.75 -18.17 14.47
C ARG A 37 -14.39 -17.87 15.91
N LEU A 38 -13.12 -18.11 16.20
CA LEU A 38 -12.43 -17.73 17.42
C LEU A 38 -11.49 -16.56 17.10
N MET A 39 -11.76 -15.39 17.66
CA MET A 39 -10.92 -14.20 17.51
C MET A 39 -9.99 -14.07 18.72
N LEU A 40 -8.69 -13.94 18.47
CA LEU A 40 -7.68 -13.61 19.48
C LEU A 40 -7.11 -12.24 19.16
N THR A 41 -7.14 -11.30 20.10
CA THR A 41 -6.58 -9.96 19.90
C THR A 41 -5.44 -9.73 20.90
N GLN A 42 -4.27 -9.33 20.39
CA GLN A 42 -3.12 -8.90 21.17
C GLN A 42 -2.81 -7.44 20.85
N ASP A 43 -2.89 -6.59 21.87
CA ASP A 43 -2.51 -5.19 21.77
C ASP A 43 -1.06 -4.99 22.20
N ASN A 44 -0.38 -4.02 21.57
CA ASN A 44 1.00 -3.62 21.86
C ASN A 44 2.07 -4.69 21.61
N LEU A 45 2.50 -4.84 20.34
CA LEU A 45 3.48 -5.86 19.90
C LEU A 45 4.91 -5.73 20.48
N GLN A 46 5.18 -4.80 21.41
CA GLN A 46 6.51 -4.58 21.98
C GLN A 46 6.93 -5.64 23.01
N THR A 47 6.00 -6.36 23.63
CA THR A 47 6.28 -7.39 24.66
C THR A 47 6.49 -8.80 24.12
N GLY A 48 6.32 -9.02 22.80
CA GLY A 48 6.60 -10.29 22.15
C GLY A 48 5.74 -10.53 20.92
N SER A 49 6.37 -10.60 19.75
CA SER A 49 5.76 -11.04 18.50
C SER A 49 5.63 -12.57 18.50
N GLY A 50 4.59 -13.10 19.15
CA GLY A 50 4.29 -14.53 19.20
C GLY A 50 3.35 -15.00 18.09
N ILE A 51 3.47 -16.28 17.69
CA ILE A 51 2.43 -16.99 16.91
C ILE A 51 1.61 -17.79 17.93
N PRO A 52 0.27 -17.79 17.86
CA PRO A 52 -0.56 -18.55 18.79
C PRO A 52 -0.31 -20.06 18.66
N ASP A 53 -0.10 -20.74 19.79
CA ASP A 53 -0.02 -22.20 19.84
C ASP A 53 -1.43 -22.80 19.79
N LEU A 54 -1.86 -23.20 18.60
CA LEU A 54 -3.17 -23.80 18.35
C LEU A 54 -3.18 -25.33 18.57
N THR A 55 -2.05 -25.94 18.95
CA THR A 55 -1.96 -27.39 19.16
C THR A 55 -3.01 -27.92 20.15
N PRO A 56 -3.31 -27.25 21.27
CA PRO A 56 -4.33 -27.69 22.22
C PRO A 56 -5.75 -27.79 21.61
N LEU A 57 -6.08 -27.01 20.58
CA LEU A 57 -7.40 -27.02 19.94
C LEU A 57 -7.68 -28.29 19.14
N ARG A 58 -6.63 -28.95 18.64
CA ARG A 58 -6.75 -30.10 17.74
C ARG A 58 -7.38 -31.35 18.38
N LYS A 59 -7.48 -31.38 19.71
CA LYS A 59 -8.12 -32.47 20.46
C LYS A 59 -9.62 -32.54 20.20
N ASP A 60 -10.28 -31.39 20.09
CA ASP A 60 -11.75 -31.29 20.05
C ASP A 60 -12.26 -30.54 18.80
N PHE A 61 -11.37 -29.91 18.03
CA PHE A 61 -11.71 -29.09 16.86
C PHE A 61 -10.84 -29.40 15.64
N PHE A 62 -11.42 -29.34 14.45
CA PHE A 62 -10.67 -29.18 13.20
C PHE A 62 -10.40 -27.69 12.97
N ILE A 63 -9.14 -27.33 12.79
CA ILE A 63 -8.76 -25.97 12.40
C ILE A 63 -8.90 -25.87 10.88
N LEU A 64 -9.92 -25.14 10.43
CA LEU A 64 -10.22 -24.95 9.00
C LEU A 64 -9.41 -23.79 8.40
N GLY A 65 -9.21 -22.72 9.18
CA GLY A 65 -8.58 -21.49 8.73
C GLY A 65 -7.95 -20.73 9.88
N THR A 66 -6.95 -19.90 9.58
CA THR A 66 -6.36 -18.95 10.52
C THR A 66 -5.94 -17.72 9.72
N GLU A 67 -6.64 -16.63 9.94
CA GLU A 67 -6.33 -15.30 9.40
C GLU A 67 -5.59 -14.49 10.47
N ARG A 68 -4.63 -13.65 10.06
CA ARG A 68 -3.99 -12.67 10.94
C ARG A 68 -4.11 -11.29 10.31
N SER A 69 -4.76 -10.38 11.01
CA SER A 69 -4.79 -8.96 10.68
C SER A 69 -3.88 -8.18 11.62
N VAL A 70 -3.06 -7.29 11.07
CA VAL A 70 -2.17 -6.41 11.84
C VAL A 70 -2.52 -4.97 11.54
N ASN A 71 -2.94 -4.24 12.57
CA ASN A 71 -3.20 -2.82 12.49
C ASN A 71 -2.01 -2.05 13.07
N TYR A 72 -1.47 -1.11 12.28
CA TYR A 72 -0.35 -0.25 12.68
C TYR A 72 -0.74 1.22 12.56
N ALA A 73 -0.66 1.96 13.66
CA ALA A 73 -0.97 3.39 13.72
C ALA A 73 0.12 4.16 14.48
N ILE A 74 0.49 5.33 13.98
CA ILE A 74 1.36 6.28 14.67
C ILE A 74 0.49 7.47 15.08
N ILE A 75 0.25 7.63 16.39
CA ILE A 75 -0.56 8.72 16.94
C ILE A 75 0.33 9.51 17.91
N ASN A 76 0.54 10.80 17.64
CA ASN A 76 1.38 11.69 18.47
C ASN A 76 2.80 11.17 18.75
N GLY A 77 3.42 10.49 17.79
CA GLY A 77 4.78 9.94 17.93
C GLY A 77 4.87 8.64 18.75
N GLN A 78 3.74 8.10 19.25
CA GLN A 78 3.68 6.80 19.88
C GLN A 78 3.17 5.75 18.89
N THR A 79 3.86 4.61 18.82
CA THR A 79 3.45 3.47 17.99
C THR A 79 2.37 2.69 18.71
N GLN A 80 1.18 2.58 18.10
CA GLN A 80 0.14 1.64 18.51
C GLN A 80 0.06 0.52 17.48
N SER A 81 0.17 -0.72 17.93
CA SER A 81 0.04 -1.90 17.08
C SER A 81 -0.88 -2.91 17.75
N SER A 82 -1.76 -3.54 16.97
CA SER A 82 -2.67 -4.60 17.42
C SER A 82 -2.66 -5.72 16.40
N SER A 83 -2.66 -6.97 16.87
CA SER A 83 -2.70 -8.18 16.04
C SER A 83 -3.93 -8.98 16.41
N THR A 84 -4.82 -9.21 15.44
CA THR A 84 -6.00 -10.06 15.60
C THR A 84 -5.82 -11.32 14.78
N TRP A 85 -5.91 -12.48 15.43
CA TRP A 85 -6.02 -13.78 14.78
C TRP A 85 -7.48 -14.22 14.74
N THR A 86 -7.99 -14.55 13.57
CA THR A 86 -9.32 -15.16 13.41
C THR A 86 -9.12 -16.61 13.01
N ILE A 87 -9.41 -17.54 13.93
CA ILE A 87 -9.30 -18.98 13.70
C ILE A 87 -10.70 -19.53 13.41
N THR A 88 -10.88 -20.13 12.24
CA THR A 88 -12.11 -20.84 11.90
C THR A 88 -11.98 -22.29 12.34
N LEU A 89 -12.90 -22.75 13.18
CA LEU A 89 -12.92 -24.07 13.78
C LEU A 89 -14.19 -24.82 13.35
N LYS A 90 -14.09 -26.15 13.25
CA LYS A 90 -15.24 -27.07 13.20
C LYS A 90 -15.16 -28.05 14.36
N ALA A 91 -16.27 -28.27 15.06
CA ALA A 91 -16.30 -29.22 16.17
C ALA A 91 -16.10 -30.67 15.69
N GLN A 92 -15.39 -31.48 16.47
CA GLN A 92 -15.23 -32.92 16.17
C GLN A 92 -16.31 -33.78 16.82
N LYS A 93 -17.03 -33.26 17.82
CA LYS A 93 -18.05 -33.99 18.56
C LYS A 93 -19.11 -33.04 19.13
N VAL A 94 -20.29 -33.58 19.41
CA VAL A 94 -21.40 -32.85 20.05
C VAL A 94 -21.17 -32.69 21.57
N GLY A 95 -21.80 -31.69 22.16
CA GLY A 95 -21.74 -31.37 23.59
C GLY A 95 -21.02 -30.05 23.89
N THR A 96 -20.82 -29.78 25.18
CA THR A 96 -20.08 -28.58 25.63
C THR A 96 -18.58 -28.84 25.53
N LEU A 97 -17.92 -28.16 24.60
CA LEU A 97 -16.48 -28.24 24.39
C LEU A 97 -15.78 -27.05 25.03
N THR A 98 -14.59 -27.29 25.59
CA THR A 98 -13.75 -26.24 26.17
C THR A 98 -12.63 -25.89 25.21
N ILE A 99 -12.52 -24.62 24.86
CA ILE A 99 -11.39 -24.00 24.21
C ILE A 99 -10.33 -23.77 25.29
N PRO A 100 -9.23 -24.55 25.30
CA PRO A 100 -8.18 -24.42 26.30
C PRO A 100 -7.46 -23.07 26.19
N PRO A 101 -6.75 -22.64 27.23
CA PRO A 101 -5.91 -21.44 27.21
C PRO A 101 -4.86 -21.47 26.08
N ILE A 102 -4.89 -20.50 25.16
CA ILE A 102 -4.01 -20.42 23.99
C ILE A 102 -2.81 -19.50 24.31
N LYS A 103 -1.59 -20.00 24.12
CA LYS A 103 -0.37 -19.22 24.37
C LYS A 103 0.01 -18.38 23.16
N ILE A 104 0.35 -17.11 23.37
CA ILE A 104 0.93 -16.21 22.36
C ILE A 104 2.17 -15.54 22.95
N GLY A 105 3.37 -15.98 22.52
CA GLY A 105 4.61 -15.50 23.13
C GLY A 105 4.68 -15.87 24.62
N ASN A 106 4.75 -14.87 25.49
CA ASN A 106 4.75 -15.05 26.96
C ASN A 106 3.37 -14.89 27.59
N GLU A 107 2.33 -14.58 26.80
CA GLU A 107 0.97 -14.34 27.27
C GLU A 107 0.07 -15.57 26.95
N GLN A 108 -1.05 -15.70 27.65
CA GLN A 108 -2.00 -16.79 27.44
C GLN A 108 -3.45 -16.31 27.64
N THR A 109 -4.37 -16.79 26.81
CA THR A 109 -5.80 -16.46 26.93
C THR A 109 -6.46 -17.19 28.10
N ALA A 110 -7.55 -16.65 28.62
CA ALA A 110 -8.48 -17.41 29.46
C ALA A 110 -9.15 -18.55 28.63
N PRO A 111 -9.55 -19.67 29.27
CA PRO A 111 -10.33 -20.71 28.61
C PRO A 111 -11.75 -20.22 28.32
N LEU A 112 -12.37 -20.75 27.26
CA LEU A 112 -13.73 -20.41 26.84
C LEU A 112 -14.52 -21.68 26.50
N THR A 113 -15.83 -21.69 26.70
CA THR A 113 -16.68 -22.85 26.38
C THR A 113 -17.61 -22.57 25.21
N ILE A 114 -17.91 -23.61 24.44
CA ILE A 114 -18.84 -23.56 23.31
C ILE A 114 -19.77 -24.77 23.34
N SER A 115 -21.05 -24.57 23.03
CA SER A 115 -22.05 -25.65 22.97
C SER A 115 -22.25 -26.12 21.53
N VAL A 116 -22.07 -27.42 21.28
CA VAL A 116 -22.22 -28.02 19.94
C VAL A 116 -23.44 -28.95 19.90
N ALA A 117 -24.42 -28.66 19.04
CA ALA A 117 -25.63 -29.46 18.86
C ALA A 117 -25.64 -30.23 17.53
N ASN A 118 -26.43 -31.29 17.44
CA ASN A 118 -26.66 -31.99 16.18
C ASN A 118 -27.91 -31.42 15.49
N THR A 119 -27.83 -31.17 14.19
CA THR A 119 -28.97 -30.73 13.37
C THR A 119 -29.12 -31.67 12.18
N ASP A 120 -30.01 -32.65 12.32
CA ASP A 120 -30.47 -33.45 11.18
C ASP A 120 -31.42 -32.61 10.32
N THR A 121 -31.04 -32.32 9.09
CA THR A 121 -32.00 -31.94 8.04
C THR A 121 -31.60 -32.54 6.69
N ASP A 122 -32.25 -33.65 6.36
CA ASP A 122 -32.42 -34.15 4.99
C ASP A 122 -33.48 -33.32 4.25
N ALA A 123 -33.25 -32.99 2.97
CA ALA A 123 -34.19 -33.20 1.84
C ALA A 123 -33.79 -32.48 0.53
N ASN A 124 -33.31 -33.29 -0.42
CA ASN A 124 -33.78 -33.47 -1.81
C ASN A 124 -33.64 -32.41 -2.94
N ALA A 125 -33.07 -32.95 -4.04
CA ALA A 125 -33.52 -32.92 -5.44
C ALA A 125 -33.02 -31.79 -6.39
N ASN A 126 -32.13 -32.10 -7.34
CA ASN A 126 -32.50 -32.74 -8.62
C ASN A 126 -31.30 -32.90 -9.58
N ASP A 127 -31.41 -33.99 -10.34
CA ASP A 127 -30.50 -34.51 -11.35
C ASP A 127 -30.58 -33.70 -12.67
N ALA A 128 -29.43 -33.30 -13.22
CA ALA A 128 -29.31 -32.81 -14.60
C ALA A 128 -27.85 -32.90 -15.11
N ALA A 129 -27.60 -33.94 -15.90
CA ALA A 129 -26.62 -34.04 -17.00
C ALA A 129 -25.33 -33.18 -16.89
N VAL A 130 -24.27 -33.79 -16.35
CA VAL A 130 -22.92 -33.23 -16.37
C VAL A 130 -22.35 -33.29 -17.79
N LYS A 131 -22.51 -32.21 -18.56
CA LYS A 131 -21.57 -31.87 -19.64
C LYS A 131 -20.25 -31.50 -18.97
N GLN A 132 -19.16 -32.16 -19.38
CA GLN A 132 -17.80 -31.84 -18.95
C GLN A 132 -17.56 -30.32 -19.04
N PRO A 133 -17.17 -29.63 -17.96
CA PRO A 133 -16.71 -28.27 -18.07
C PRO A 133 -15.33 -28.28 -18.73
N THR A 134 -15.22 -27.61 -19.87
CA THR A 134 -13.96 -26.97 -20.29
C THR A 134 -13.33 -26.29 -19.07
N LYS A 135 -12.01 -26.46 -18.84
CA LYS A 135 -11.26 -25.79 -17.76
C LYS A 135 -11.45 -24.26 -17.82
N GLN A 136 -12.54 -23.77 -17.26
CA GLN A 136 -12.80 -22.37 -17.05
C GLN A 136 -12.24 -22.04 -15.68
N GLN A 137 -11.23 -21.17 -15.65
CA GLN A 137 -10.60 -20.79 -14.39
C GLN A 137 -11.55 -19.88 -13.62
N ASP A 138 -12.11 -20.41 -12.55
CA ASP A 138 -13.00 -19.70 -11.62
C ASP A 138 -12.32 -18.53 -10.94
N ILE A 139 -10.99 -18.60 -10.81
CA ILE A 139 -10.14 -17.55 -10.27
C ILE A 139 -8.92 -17.44 -11.17
N MET A 140 -8.59 -16.23 -11.59
CA MET A 140 -7.46 -15.96 -12.48
C MET A 140 -6.78 -14.67 -12.06
N LEU A 141 -5.46 -14.71 -11.91
CA LEU A 141 -4.65 -13.52 -11.72
C LEU A 141 -3.88 -13.28 -13.03
N THR A 142 -3.95 -12.06 -13.55
CA THR A 142 -3.23 -11.63 -14.74
C THR A 142 -2.44 -10.37 -14.48
N THR A 143 -1.33 -10.24 -15.18
CA THR A 143 -0.38 -9.14 -15.01
C THR A 143 0.02 -8.58 -16.37
N GLU A 144 0.16 -7.26 -16.44
CA GLU A 144 0.62 -6.58 -17.64
C GLU A 144 1.52 -5.41 -17.32
N VAL A 145 2.43 -5.11 -18.25
CA VAL A 145 3.28 -3.90 -18.23
C VAL A 145 2.99 -3.06 -19.46
N ASN A 146 3.03 -1.75 -19.31
CA ASN A 146 2.84 -0.83 -20.44
C ASN A 146 4.09 -0.70 -21.33
N GLU A 147 5.30 -0.97 -20.80
CA GLU A 147 6.56 -0.86 -21.53
C GLU A 147 7.52 -2.01 -21.15
N LYS A 148 8.16 -2.63 -22.14
CA LYS A 148 9.12 -3.73 -21.98
C LYS A 148 10.59 -3.29 -22.08
N ASN A 149 10.86 -2.15 -22.71
CA ASN A 149 12.20 -1.61 -22.90
C ASN A 149 12.33 -0.19 -22.32
N PRO A 150 12.05 0.01 -21.02
CA PRO A 150 12.12 1.33 -20.40
C PRO A 150 13.56 1.80 -20.24
N TYR A 151 13.79 3.10 -20.12
CA TYR A 151 15.07 3.64 -19.66
C TYR A 151 15.20 3.56 -18.13
N VAL A 152 16.43 3.70 -17.63
CA VAL A 152 16.67 3.92 -16.19
C VAL A 152 15.83 5.10 -15.68
N ASN A 153 15.20 4.94 -14.52
CA ASN A 153 14.30 5.89 -13.85
C ASN A 153 13.03 6.29 -14.60
N GLN A 154 12.74 5.72 -15.78
CA GLN A 154 11.45 5.88 -16.44
C GLN A 154 10.35 5.11 -15.68
N GLN A 155 9.17 5.71 -15.52
CA GLN A 155 8.01 5.02 -14.97
C GLN A 155 7.51 3.92 -15.92
N ILE A 156 7.36 2.71 -15.38
CA ILE A 156 6.55 1.64 -15.98
C ILE A 156 5.32 1.42 -15.11
N THR A 157 4.17 1.26 -15.73
CA THR A 157 2.94 0.84 -15.07
C THR A 157 2.82 -0.67 -15.15
N TYR A 158 2.81 -1.33 -13.99
CA TYR A 158 2.54 -2.75 -13.81
C TYR A 158 1.12 -2.91 -13.25
N LYS A 159 0.21 -3.48 -14.04
CA LYS A 159 -1.19 -3.70 -13.65
C LYS A 159 -1.40 -5.16 -13.27
N VAL A 160 -2.05 -5.37 -12.13
CA VAL A 160 -2.52 -6.66 -11.64
C VAL A 160 -4.03 -6.66 -11.73
N THR A 161 -4.60 -7.70 -12.34
CA THR A 161 -6.04 -7.91 -12.41
C THR A 161 -6.37 -9.30 -11.89
N LEU A 162 -7.17 -9.35 -10.82
CA LEU A 162 -7.74 -10.58 -10.27
C LEU A 162 -9.18 -10.71 -10.75
N TYR A 163 -9.49 -11.83 -11.40
CA TYR A 163 -10.84 -12.25 -11.75
C TYR A 163 -11.26 -13.34 -10.77
N ASN A 164 -12.42 -13.18 -10.14
CA ASN A 164 -12.99 -14.16 -9.22
C ASN A 164 -14.50 -14.35 -9.47
N SER A 165 -14.92 -15.58 -9.73
CA SER A 165 -16.34 -15.95 -9.90
C SER A 165 -16.93 -16.70 -8.69
N LYS A 166 -16.15 -16.88 -7.61
CA LYS A 166 -16.53 -17.66 -6.43
C LYS A 166 -16.58 -16.81 -5.18
N GLN A 167 -17.25 -17.34 -4.16
CA GLN A 167 -17.13 -16.83 -2.81
C GLN A 167 -15.81 -17.33 -2.21
N LEU A 168 -15.01 -16.40 -1.68
CA LEU A 168 -13.69 -16.67 -1.13
C LEU A 168 -13.66 -16.36 0.36
N LEU A 169 -12.93 -17.17 1.11
CA LEU A 169 -12.52 -16.97 2.49
C LEU A 169 -10.99 -16.96 2.56
N ASP A 170 -10.40 -16.47 3.65
CA ASP A 170 -8.94 -16.42 3.85
C ASP A 170 -8.16 -15.82 2.66
N ALA A 171 -8.72 -14.81 2.00
CA ALA A 171 -8.10 -14.19 0.84
C ALA A 171 -6.85 -13.40 1.27
N ASN A 172 -5.69 -13.80 0.75
CA ASN A 172 -4.42 -13.18 1.05
C ASN A 172 -3.69 -12.83 -0.25
N TYR A 173 -3.41 -11.55 -0.42
CA TYR A 173 -2.68 -11.01 -1.57
C TYR A 173 -1.25 -10.62 -1.16
N GLN A 174 -0.29 -11.21 -1.85
CA GLN A 174 1.12 -10.82 -1.76
C GLN A 174 1.49 -10.08 -3.04
N GLY A 175 1.80 -8.79 -2.92
CA GLY A 175 2.12 -7.91 -4.05
C GLY A 175 3.37 -8.33 -4.83
N PRO A 176 3.58 -7.73 -6.02
CA PRO A 176 4.74 -8.01 -6.86
C PRO A 176 6.04 -7.62 -6.15
N LYS A 177 7.13 -8.30 -6.52
CA LYS A 177 8.49 -8.00 -6.03
C LYS A 177 9.40 -7.69 -7.20
N VAL A 178 10.22 -6.64 -7.04
CA VAL A 178 11.17 -6.19 -8.05
C VAL A 178 12.41 -5.65 -7.35
N ASP A 179 13.56 -6.28 -7.60
CA ASP A 179 14.85 -5.82 -7.08
C ASP A 179 15.45 -4.75 -7.99
N ASN A 180 16.27 -3.84 -7.47
CA ASN A 180 16.89 -2.74 -8.22
C ASN A 180 15.88 -1.81 -8.92
N ALA A 181 14.67 -1.69 -8.38
CA ALA A 181 13.69 -0.71 -8.80
C ALA A 181 12.90 -0.18 -7.60
N LEU A 182 12.39 1.04 -7.71
CA LEU A 182 11.39 1.56 -6.78
C LEU A 182 10.00 1.08 -7.23
N LEU A 183 9.21 0.52 -6.32
CA LEU A 183 7.83 0.08 -6.54
C LEU A 183 6.89 0.98 -5.73
N VAL A 184 5.91 1.61 -6.39
CA VAL A 184 4.92 2.49 -5.73
C VAL A 184 3.51 2.09 -6.18
N PRO A 185 2.57 1.77 -5.27
CA PRO A 185 1.18 1.56 -5.64
C PRO A 185 0.58 2.82 -6.28
N LEU A 186 -0.16 2.64 -7.38
CA LEU A 186 -0.82 3.73 -8.10
C LEU A 186 -2.33 3.72 -7.80
N GLY A 187 -2.77 4.73 -7.05
CA GLY A 187 -4.17 4.96 -6.73
C GLY A 187 -4.74 3.91 -5.79
N SER A 188 -6.05 3.93 -5.65
CA SER A 188 -6.79 2.88 -4.96
C SER A 188 -7.12 1.73 -5.89
N GLU A 189 -7.31 0.54 -5.31
CA GLU A 189 -7.84 -0.63 -6.00
C GLU A 189 -9.18 -0.30 -6.67
N LYS A 190 -9.36 -0.77 -7.91
CA LYS A 190 -10.64 -0.70 -8.61
C LYS A 190 -11.35 -2.03 -8.49
N ARG A 191 -12.64 -2.00 -8.18
CA ARG A 191 -13.46 -3.21 -8.05
C ARG A 191 -14.75 -3.07 -8.84
N TYR A 192 -15.02 -4.02 -9.73
CA TYR A 192 -16.22 -4.00 -10.59
C TYR A 192 -16.61 -5.42 -11.03
N GLN A 193 -17.80 -5.59 -11.60
CA GLN A 193 -18.23 -6.87 -12.16
C GLN A 193 -18.11 -6.87 -13.69
N THR A 194 -17.73 -7.99 -14.28
CA THR A 194 -17.69 -8.17 -15.73
C THR A 194 -18.12 -9.58 -16.12
N GLN A 195 -18.55 -9.77 -17.37
CA GLN A 195 -18.89 -11.08 -17.92
C GLN A 195 -17.84 -11.48 -18.97
N LYS A 196 -17.20 -12.64 -18.78
CA LYS A 196 -16.21 -13.19 -19.71
C LYS A 196 -16.51 -14.66 -19.94
N ASN A 197 -16.62 -15.08 -21.20
CA ASN A 197 -16.99 -16.45 -21.57
C ASN A 197 -18.25 -16.95 -20.83
N ASN A 198 -19.27 -16.08 -20.77
CA ASN A 198 -20.54 -16.34 -20.08
C ASN A 198 -20.45 -16.59 -18.57
N VAL A 199 -19.33 -16.25 -17.91
CA VAL A 199 -19.18 -16.28 -16.45
C VAL A 199 -19.04 -14.86 -15.93
N GLN A 200 -19.78 -14.58 -14.86
CA GLN A 200 -19.70 -13.32 -14.13
C GLN A 200 -18.52 -13.37 -13.16
N TYR A 201 -17.63 -12.41 -13.30
CA TYR A 201 -16.47 -12.22 -12.45
C TYR A 201 -16.61 -10.92 -11.66
N LEU A 202 -16.28 -10.98 -10.38
CA LEU A 202 -15.78 -9.83 -9.66
C LEU A 202 -14.33 -9.60 -10.08
N VAL A 203 -14.03 -8.39 -10.51
CA VAL A 203 -12.69 -7.98 -10.96
C VAL A 203 -12.13 -6.99 -9.96
N GLU A 204 -10.91 -7.23 -9.52
CA GLU A 204 -10.11 -6.33 -8.68
C GLU A 204 -8.82 -5.96 -9.42
N GLU A 205 -8.58 -4.67 -9.61
CA GLU A 205 -7.40 -4.15 -10.30
C GLU A 205 -6.55 -3.29 -9.37
N GLN A 206 -5.25 -3.56 -9.34
CA GLN A 206 -4.24 -2.74 -8.67
C GLN A 206 -3.12 -2.40 -9.64
N SER A 207 -2.75 -1.12 -9.73
CA SER A 207 -1.62 -0.67 -10.55
C SER A 207 -0.43 -0.30 -9.67
N TYR A 208 0.79 -0.43 -10.21
CA TYR A 208 2.04 -0.05 -9.57
C TYR A 208 2.90 0.73 -10.57
N ALA A 209 3.55 1.78 -10.10
CA ALA A 209 4.65 2.43 -10.80
C ALA A 209 5.96 1.74 -10.41
N ILE A 210 6.75 1.39 -11.42
CA ILE A 210 8.08 0.79 -11.28
C ILE A 210 9.09 1.75 -11.89
N PHE A 211 10.14 2.08 -11.15
CA PHE A 211 11.25 2.93 -11.62
C PHE A 211 12.56 2.14 -11.58
N PRO A 212 13.07 1.64 -12.72
CA PRO A 212 14.30 0.87 -12.76
C PRO A 212 15.52 1.71 -12.37
N GLN A 213 16.35 1.24 -11.45
CA GLN A 213 17.51 2.02 -10.99
C GLN A 213 18.81 1.67 -11.74
N LYS A 214 18.80 0.59 -12.54
CA LYS A 214 19.95 0.10 -13.31
C LYS A 214 19.51 -0.41 -14.67
N SER A 215 20.38 -0.23 -15.67
CA SER A 215 20.20 -0.80 -17.00
C SER A 215 20.46 -2.32 -17.00
N GLY A 216 19.86 -3.02 -17.95
CA GLY A 216 19.95 -4.47 -18.09
C GLY A 216 18.62 -5.18 -17.79
N PRO A 217 18.64 -6.51 -17.64
CA PRO A 217 17.43 -7.28 -17.37
C PRO A 217 16.88 -6.98 -15.98
N LEU A 218 15.62 -6.57 -15.91
CA LEU A 218 14.88 -6.35 -14.67
C LEU A 218 13.74 -7.36 -14.55
N LYS A 219 13.71 -8.14 -13.47
CA LYS A 219 12.67 -9.16 -13.23
C LYS A 219 11.61 -8.64 -12.27
N ILE A 220 10.36 -8.69 -12.69
CA ILE A 220 9.19 -8.41 -11.87
C ILE A 220 8.55 -9.76 -11.52
N THR A 221 8.75 -10.18 -10.28
CA THR A 221 8.14 -11.40 -9.75
C THR A 221 6.64 -11.17 -9.60
N SER A 222 5.83 -12.07 -10.17
CA SER A 222 4.38 -11.98 -10.10
C SER A 222 3.89 -11.89 -8.66
N PRO A 223 2.82 -11.12 -8.38
CA PRO A 223 2.09 -11.27 -7.15
C PRO A 223 1.50 -12.67 -7.02
N VAL A 224 1.20 -13.05 -5.79
CA VAL A 224 0.57 -14.32 -5.45
C VAL A 224 -0.71 -14.05 -4.70
N PHE A 225 -1.80 -14.65 -5.15
CA PHE A 225 -3.08 -14.62 -4.47
C PHE A 225 -3.42 -16.02 -3.95
N ASN A 226 -3.68 -16.12 -2.65
CA ASN A 226 -4.12 -17.34 -2.01
C ASN A 226 -5.52 -17.13 -1.44
N ALA A 227 -6.40 -18.10 -1.56
CA ALA A 227 -7.71 -18.07 -0.93
C ALA A 227 -8.22 -19.47 -0.63
N LEU A 228 -9.29 -19.56 0.17
CA LEU A 228 -10.12 -20.73 0.33
C LEU A 228 -11.41 -20.50 -0.45
N VAL A 229 -11.71 -21.36 -1.43
CA VAL A 229 -12.98 -21.32 -2.14
C VAL A 229 -14.07 -21.84 -1.21
N TYR A 230 -15.16 -21.08 -1.04
CA TYR A 230 -16.31 -21.47 -0.26
C TYR A 230 -17.28 -22.28 -1.12
N ASN A 231 -17.29 -23.59 -0.91
CA ASN A 231 -18.15 -24.59 -1.54
C ASN A 231 -18.32 -25.77 -0.56
N PHE A 232 -19.12 -26.77 -0.95
CA PHE A 232 -19.38 -27.98 -0.14
C PHE A 232 -18.09 -28.70 0.30
N GLU A 233 -17.05 -28.68 -0.55
CA GLU A 233 -15.70 -29.15 -0.23
C GLU A 233 -14.69 -27.99 -0.36
N PRO A 234 -14.41 -27.25 0.74
CA PRO A 234 -13.53 -26.09 0.70
C PRO A 234 -12.16 -26.42 0.13
N GLN A 235 -11.76 -25.72 -0.93
CA GLN A 235 -10.49 -25.93 -1.61
C GLN A 235 -9.59 -24.70 -1.51
N ARG A 236 -8.34 -24.89 -1.07
CA ARG A 236 -7.32 -23.84 -1.16
C ARG A 236 -6.84 -23.67 -2.59
N VAL A 237 -6.80 -22.43 -3.01
CA VAL A 237 -6.38 -22.01 -4.33
C VAL A 237 -5.23 -21.03 -4.20
N LYS A 238 -4.20 -21.23 -5.03
CA LYS A 238 -3.10 -20.30 -5.23
C LYS A 238 -3.08 -19.95 -6.70
N VAL A 239 -3.20 -18.66 -7.01
CA VAL A 239 -3.08 -18.14 -8.38
C VAL A 239 -1.96 -17.10 -8.44
N GLU A 240 -1.17 -17.19 -9.49
CA GLU A 240 -0.09 -16.27 -9.82
C GLU A 240 0.03 -16.25 -11.35
N ASP A 241 0.64 -15.20 -11.89
CA ASP A 241 0.97 -15.11 -13.31
C ASP A 241 2.49 -15.32 -13.50
N LYS A 242 2.96 -15.18 -14.73
CA LYS A 242 4.36 -15.34 -15.09
C LYS A 242 5.18 -14.13 -14.62
N THR A 243 6.40 -14.40 -14.18
CA THR A 243 7.40 -13.35 -13.98
C THR A 243 7.63 -12.59 -15.29
N ILE A 244 7.53 -11.27 -15.26
CA ILE A 244 7.80 -10.41 -16.41
C ILE A 244 9.26 -9.96 -16.34
N THR A 245 9.99 -10.05 -17.47
CA THR A 245 11.34 -9.51 -17.59
C THR A 245 11.34 -8.31 -18.52
N LEU A 246 11.84 -7.18 -18.05
CA LEU A 246 12.06 -5.96 -18.82
C LEU A 246 13.52 -5.87 -19.26
N ASN A 247 13.76 -5.22 -20.39
CA ASN A 247 15.10 -4.89 -20.89
C ASN A 247 15.38 -3.41 -20.70
N VAL A 248 15.93 -3.04 -19.54
CA VAL A 248 16.12 -1.64 -19.16
C VAL A 248 17.26 -1.03 -19.97
N GLN A 249 16.95 -0.01 -20.76
CA GLN A 249 17.90 0.73 -21.56
C GLN A 249 18.78 1.63 -20.69
N PRO A 250 20.08 1.77 -21.02
CA PRO A 250 20.96 2.72 -20.34
C PRO A 250 20.52 4.16 -20.61
N ILE A 251 20.97 5.07 -19.75
CA ILE A 251 20.84 6.51 -19.99
C ILE A 251 21.54 6.83 -21.33
N PRO A 252 20.87 7.50 -22.29
CA PRO A 252 21.48 7.82 -23.58
C PRO A 252 22.75 8.65 -23.39
N LYS A 253 23.80 8.35 -24.18
CA LYS A 253 25.14 8.96 -24.01
C LYS A 253 25.15 10.48 -24.01
N GLN A 254 24.22 11.11 -24.72
CA GLN A 254 24.06 12.58 -24.74
C GLN A 254 23.68 13.20 -23.38
N TYR A 255 23.27 12.38 -22.41
CA TYR A 255 22.96 12.78 -21.04
C TYR A 255 24.05 12.36 -20.03
N ALA A 256 25.23 11.89 -20.46
CA ALA A 256 26.30 11.50 -19.55
C ALA A 256 26.74 12.65 -18.62
N ASP A 257 26.75 13.89 -19.13
CA ASP A 257 27.11 15.11 -18.39
C ASP A 257 25.92 16.04 -18.13
N LYS A 258 24.69 15.60 -18.45
CA LYS A 258 23.45 16.34 -18.20
C LYS A 258 22.65 15.69 -17.09
N LYS A 259 21.76 16.44 -16.45
CA LYS A 259 20.77 15.81 -15.56
C LYS A 259 19.81 14.95 -16.38
N TRP A 260 19.81 13.65 -16.11
CA TRP A 260 18.87 12.71 -16.69
C TRP A 260 17.50 12.86 -16.03
N LEU A 261 16.50 13.26 -16.82
CA LEU A 261 15.14 13.52 -16.35
C LEU A 261 14.11 12.86 -17.29
N PRO A 262 13.89 11.53 -17.18
CA PRO A 262 12.87 10.84 -17.95
C PRO A 262 11.50 11.09 -17.34
N ALA A 263 10.62 11.70 -18.11
CA ALA A 263 9.24 11.96 -17.70
C ALA A 263 8.31 11.82 -18.91
N LYS A 264 7.02 11.67 -18.65
CA LYS A 264 5.98 11.76 -19.71
C LYS A 264 5.69 13.20 -20.07
N GLN A 265 5.76 14.09 -19.08
CA GLN A 265 5.55 15.52 -19.24
C GLN A 265 6.35 16.26 -18.16
N VAL A 266 6.95 17.38 -18.53
CA VAL A 266 7.50 18.34 -17.58
C VAL A 266 6.89 19.70 -17.88
N LYS A 267 6.39 20.36 -16.83
CA LYS A 267 5.80 21.69 -16.94
C LYS A 267 6.46 22.62 -15.95
N LEU A 268 6.88 23.77 -16.45
CA LEU A 268 7.30 24.89 -15.62
C LEU A 268 6.18 25.93 -15.62
N THR A 269 5.90 26.51 -14.46
CA THR A 269 4.98 27.64 -14.36
C THR A 269 5.55 28.64 -13.38
N GLU A 270 5.22 29.90 -13.60
CA GLU A 270 5.69 30.99 -12.77
C GLU A 270 4.57 31.95 -12.39
N LYS A 271 4.73 32.57 -11.22
CA LYS A 271 3.86 33.63 -10.75
C LYS A 271 4.71 34.67 -10.03
N TYR A 272 4.57 35.93 -10.41
CA TYR A 272 5.17 37.05 -9.71
C TYR A 272 4.18 37.62 -8.70
N GLU A 273 4.66 37.94 -7.50
CA GLU A 273 3.89 38.69 -6.51
C GLU A 273 4.00 40.18 -6.82
N ASN A 274 2.91 40.94 -6.63
CA ASN A 274 2.86 42.40 -6.82
C ASN A 274 3.42 42.85 -8.18
N ILE A 275 2.78 42.43 -9.27
CA ILE A 275 3.16 42.75 -10.65
C ILE A 275 3.08 44.27 -10.88
N SER A 276 4.16 44.98 -10.57
CA SER A 276 4.45 46.32 -11.05
C SER A 276 5.63 46.24 -12.00
N GLN A 277 5.51 46.82 -13.19
CA GLN A 277 6.61 46.88 -14.14
C GLN A 277 7.69 47.89 -13.72
N THR A 278 7.40 48.73 -12.71
CA THR A 278 8.31 49.71 -12.14
C THR A 278 8.52 49.42 -10.66
N LEU A 279 9.76 49.11 -10.30
CA LEU A 279 10.20 48.81 -8.94
C LEU A 279 11.38 49.72 -8.60
N SER A 280 11.49 50.15 -7.34
CA SER A 280 12.60 50.99 -6.90
C SER A 280 13.88 50.17 -6.77
N GLU A 281 15.03 50.82 -6.97
CA GLU A 281 16.31 50.24 -6.57
C GLU A 281 16.31 49.92 -5.07
N GLY A 282 16.91 48.79 -4.70
CA GLY A 282 16.89 48.23 -3.34
C GLY A 282 15.60 47.49 -2.97
N SER A 283 14.57 47.52 -3.81
CA SER A 283 13.34 46.75 -3.58
C SER A 283 13.48 45.29 -4.01
N THR A 284 12.48 44.48 -3.66
CA THR A 284 12.47 43.04 -3.98
C THR A 284 11.37 42.68 -4.96
N LEU A 285 11.68 41.77 -5.86
CA LEU A 285 10.71 41.07 -6.71
C LEU A 285 10.63 39.62 -6.25
N VAL A 286 9.42 39.14 -5.99
CA VAL A 286 9.21 37.75 -5.57
C VAL A 286 8.58 36.97 -6.72
N ARG A 287 9.25 35.88 -7.12
CA ARG A 287 8.80 34.94 -8.14
C ARG A 287 8.59 33.58 -7.48
N THR A 288 7.41 33.02 -7.64
CA THR A 288 7.16 31.61 -7.35
C THR A 288 7.29 30.82 -8.64
N VAL A 289 8.18 29.83 -8.67
CA VAL A 289 8.32 28.87 -9.76
C VAL A 289 7.81 27.51 -9.29
N THR A 290 6.95 26.89 -10.10
CA THR A 290 6.45 25.54 -9.86
C THR A 290 6.90 24.65 -11.00
N LEU A 291 7.66 23.61 -10.66
CA LEU A 291 8.06 22.55 -11.57
C LEU A 291 7.20 21.33 -11.29
N GLU A 292 6.52 20.85 -12.32
CA GLU A 292 5.68 19.65 -12.30
C GLU A 292 6.26 18.60 -13.25
N GLY A 293 6.30 17.35 -12.81
CA GLY A 293 6.72 16.22 -13.61
C GLY A 293 5.69 15.09 -13.55
N VAL A 294 5.29 14.57 -14.71
CA VAL A 294 4.42 13.39 -14.82
C VAL A 294 5.28 12.17 -15.10
N GLY A 295 5.09 11.09 -14.33
CA GLY A 295 5.85 9.87 -14.49
C GLY A 295 7.24 9.91 -13.84
N ILE A 296 7.46 10.79 -12.86
CA ILE A 296 8.74 10.93 -12.16
C ILE A 296 8.50 11.31 -10.68
N PRO A 297 9.20 10.68 -9.70
CA PRO A 297 9.09 11.06 -8.30
C PRO A 297 9.73 12.43 -8.03
N ALA A 298 9.17 13.18 -7.07
CA ALA A 298 9.65 14.51 -6.70
C ALA A 298 11.13 14.54 -6.31
N GLN A 299 11.62 13.45 -5.70
CA GLN A 299 13.02 13.29 -5.29
C GLN A 299 14.01 13.25 -6.46
N LEU A 300 13.52 12.98 -7.67
CA LEU A 300 14.33 13.00 -8.90
C LEU A 300 14.19 14.32 -9.66
N LEU A 301 13.32 15.24 -9.22
CA LEU A 301 13.25 16.57 -9.82
C LEU A 301 14.55 17.33 -9.56
N PRO A 302 15.07 18.05 -10.56
CA PRO A 302 16.33 18.76 -10.41
C PRO A 302 16.14 20.03 -9.59
N MET A 303 17.17 20.39 -8.81
CA MET A 303 17.32 21.77 -8.36
C MET A 303 17.39 22.70 -9.57
N LEU A 304 16.55 23.73 -9.57
CA LEU A 304 16.53 24.78 -10.58
C LEU A 304 17.62 25.82 -10.26
N ASN A 305 18.34 26.22 -11.30
CA ASN A 305 19.35 27.27 -11.20
C ASN A 305 18.73 28.60 -11.64
N PHE A 306 18.88 29.62 -10.81
CA PHE A 306 18.42 30.97 -11.11
C PHE A 306 19.64 31.84 -11.37
N ALA A 307 19.69 32.48 -12.54
CA ALA A 307 20.85 33.27 -12.94
C ALA A 307 20.92 34.56 -12.12
N GLU A 308 22.10 34.88 -11.60
CA GLU A 308 22.39 36.18 -11.00
C GLU A 308 23.02 37.13 -12.02
N THR A 309 22.83 38.42 -11.83
CA THR A 309 23.46 39.46 -12.65
C THR A 309 23.96 40.58 -11.76
N ASP A 310 24.75 41.50 -12.31
CA ASP A 310 25.14 42.73 -11.63
C ASP A 310 23.95 43.67 -11.35
N ALA A 311 22.79 43.43 -11.95
CA ALA A 311 21.56 44.18 -11.69
C ALA A 311 20.73 43.64 -10.52
N PHE A 312 20.93 42.38 -10.08
CA PHE A 312 20.18 41.79 -8.97
C PHE A 312 20.86 40.55 -8.35
N ASN A 313 20.69 40.37 -7.04
CA ASN A 313 21.01 39.12 -6.35
C ASN A 313 19.77 38.22 -6.25
N VAL A 314 19.98 36.90 -6.16
CA VAL A 314 18.89 35.91 -6.16
C VAL A 314 18.96 35.04 -4.91
N TYR A 315 17.81 34.92 -4.23
CA TYR A 315 17.67 34.14 -3.01
C TYR A 315 16.53 33.12 -3.19
N PRO A 316 16.83 31.91 -3.70
CA PRO A 316 15.85 30.84 -3.81
C PRO A 316 15.68 30.12 -2.46
N GLU A 317 14.44 29.88 -2.07
CA GLU A 317 14.10 29.05 -0.92
C GLU A 317 14.18 27.56 -1.28
N LYS A 318 14.22 26.69 -0.26
CA LYS A 318 14.15 25.25 -0.46
C LYS A 318 12.79 24.87 -1.07
N GLY A 319 12.81 24.07 -2.13
CA GLY A 319 11.60 23.60 -2.79
C GLY A 319 10.71 22.75 -1.87
N GLN A 320 9.40 22.96 -1.98
CA GLN A 320 8.39 22.12 -1.33
C GLN A 320 7.98 20.98 -2.28
N GLU A 321 8.50 19.79 -2.03
CA GLU A 321 8.25 18.60 -2.84
C GLU A 321 6.95 17.89 -2.45
N LYS A 322 6.19 17.43 -3.45
CA LYS A 322 4.98 16.65 -3.27
C LYS A 322 4.86 15.60 -4.37
N ASN A 323 4.44 14.40 -3.99
CA ASN A 323 4.01 13.35 -4.91
C ASN A 323 2.49 13.16 -4.76
N GLN A 324 1.77 13.09 -5.87
CA GLN A 324 0.35 12.76 -5.91
C GLN A 324 0.09 11.74 -7.00
N ILE A 325 -0.96 10.93 -6.82
CA ILE A 325 -1.41 10.02 -7.86
C ILE A 325 -2.72 10.55 -8.42
N ILE A 326 -2.73 10.90 -9.69
CA ILE A 326 -3.89 11.47 -10.39
C ILE A 326 -4.13 10.62 -11.63
N GLN A 327 -5.35 10.08 -11.76
CA GLN A 327 -5.75 9.25 -12.90
C GLN A 327 -4.81 8.07 -13.20
N GLY A 328 -4.18 7.51 -12.17
CA GLY A 328 -3.25 6.37 -12.31
C GLY A 328 -1.83 6.77 -12.70
N GLU A 329 -1.49 8.06 -12.69
CA GLU A 329 -0.14 8.57 -12.95
C GLU A 329 0.46 9.20 -11.70
N LEU A 330 1.77 9.01 -11.49
CA LEU A 330 2.51 9.76 -10.48
C LEU A 330 2.80 11.16 -11.01
N ILE A 331 2.28 12.17 -10.31
CA ILE A 331 2.56 13.57 -10.57
C ILE A 331 3.38 14.10 -9.40
N SER A 332 4.59 14.56 -9.71
CA SER A 332 5.45 15.24 -8.77
C SER A 332 5.41 16.75 -8.97
N THR A 333 5.57 17.48 -7.88
CA THR A 333 5.63 18.94 -7.91
C THR A 333 6.70 19.42 -6.95
N THR A 334 7.50 20.41 -7.36
CA THR A 334 8.31 21.22 -6.46
C THR A 334 7.99 22.70 -6.67
N LYS A 335 7.67 23.40 -5.57
CA LYS A 335 7.37 24.82 -5.57
C LYS A 335 8.50 25.58 -4.89
N ILE A 336 9.10 26.53 -5.60
CA ILE A 336 10.27 27.29 -5.18
C ILE A 336 9.90 28.78 -5.19
N LYS A 337 10.00 29.42 -4.03
CA LYS A 337 9.89 30.87 -3.90
C LYS A 337 11.27 31.49 -4.06
N VAL A 338 11.38 32.53 -4.87
CA VAL A 338 12.64 33.19 -5.20
C VAL A 338 12.49 34.67 -5.02
N THR A 339 13.39 35.26 -4.23
CA THR A 339 13.47 36.70 -4.02
C THR A 339 14.63 37.27 -4.81
N TYR A 340 14.33 38.24 -5.67
CA TYR A 340 15.32 39.02 -6.42
C TYR A 340 15.48 40.37 -5.74
N LEU A 341 16.69 40.70 -5.29
CA LEU A 341 17.01 42.02 -4.74
C LEU A 341 17.57 42.89 -5.88
N LEU A 342 16.86 43.96 -6.24
CA LEU A 342 17.23 44.82 -7.37
C LEU A 342 18.28 45.84 -6.96
N ASN A 343 19.47 45.76 -7.55
CA ASN A 343 20.65 46.54 -7.13
C ASN A 343 20.94 47.72 -8.05
N LYS A 344 20.31 47.80 -9.23
CA LYS A 344 20.55 48.86 -10.21
C LYS A 344 19.26 49.38 -10.80
N SER A 345 19.20 50.68 -11.03
CA SER A 345 18.16 51.31 -11.85
C SER A 345 18.33 51.00 -13.34
N GLY A 346 17.22 50.89 -14.07
CA GLY A 346 17.20 50.67 -15.51
C GLY A 346 16.30 49.50 -15.93
N LYS A 347 16.40 49.10 -17.20
CA LYS A 347 15.65 47.95 -17.72
C LYS A 347 16.34 46.66 -17.29
N ILE A 348 15.77 46.00 -16.27
CA ILE A 348 16.18 44.68 -15.82
C ILE A 348 15.33 43.61 -16.50
N THR A 349 15.98 42.54 -16.98
CA THR A 349 15.29 41.35 -17.50
C THR A 349 15.64 40.16 -16.62
N ILE A 350 14.64 39.53 -16.03
CA ILE A 350 14.81 38.26 -15.32
C ILE A 350 14.96 37.16 -16.38
N PRO A 351 16.05 36.40 -16.40
CA PRO A 351 16.24 35.35 -17.40
C PRO A 351 15.15 34.29 -17.32
N GLU A 352 14.72 33.82 -18.49
CA GLU A 352 13.84 32.67 -18.62
C GLU A 352 14.51 31.42 -18.04
N LEU A 353 13.70 30.51 -17.51
CA LEU A 353 14.18 29.21 -17.07
C LEU A 353 14.01 28.21 -18.21
N ARG A 354 15.06 27.44 -18.46
CA ARG A 354 15.05 26.37 -19.46
C ARG A 354 15.44 25.08 -18.78
N LEU A 355 14.53 24.11 -18.77
CA LEU A 355 14.81 22.79 -18.24
C LEU A 355 14.73 21.74 -19.35
N PRO A 356 15.88 21.23 -19.85
CA PRO A 356 15.87 20.09 -20.75
C PRO A 356 15.45 18.83 -20.00
N TRP A 357 14.62 18.00 -20.63
CA TRP A 357 14.13 16.74 -20.11
C TRP A 357 13.96 15.73 -21.24
N PHE A 358 13.90 14.44 -20.90
CA PHE A 358 13.68 13.39 -21.89
C PHE A 358 12.22 12.97 -21.86
N ASN A 359 11.51 13.21 -22.95
CA ASN A 359 10.12 12.82 -23.09
C ASN A 359 10.02 11.34 -23.43
N THR A 360 9.50 10.55 -22.50
CA THR A 360 9.39 9.09 -22.63
C THR A 360 8.29 8.66 -23.60
N GLU A 361 7.35 9.55 -23.93
CA GLU A 361 6.29 9.29 -24.92
C GLU A 361 6.78 9.55 -26.34
N THR A 362 7.67 10.52 -26.55
CA THR A 362 8.22 10.87 -27.88
C THR A 362 9.61 10.31 -28.15
N GLY A 363 10.31 9.88 -27.10
CA GLY A 363 11.70 9.38 -27.15
C GLY A 363 12.72 10.48 -27.47
N LYS A 364 12.41 11.76 -27.20
CA LYS A 364 13.23 12.91 -27.59
C LYS A 364 13.51 13.85 -26.42
N GLU A 365 14.56 14.66 -26.57
CA GLU A 365 14.82 15.79 -25.67
C GLU A 365 13.81 16.90 -25.94
N GLU A 366 13.19 17.41 -24.88
CA GLU A 366 12.29 18.56 -24.90
C GLU A 366 12.74 19.59 -23.85
N ILE A 367 12.24 20.81 -23.94
CA ILE A 367 12.59 21.91 -23.03
C ILE A 367 11.29 22.43 -22.42
N ALA A 368 11.19 22.36 -21.08
CA ALA A 368 10.15 23.07 -20.34
C ALA A 368 10.57 24.53 -20.14
N LEU A 369 9.64 25.45 -20.37
CA LEU A 369 9.80 26.91 -20.31
C LEU A 369 8.86 27.53 -19.28
#